data_AF-A0A7S3I9Q1-F1
#
_entry.id   AF-A0A7S3I9Q1-F1
#
_cell.length_a   1.000
_cell.length_b   1.000
_cell.length_c   1.000
_cell.angle_alpha   90.00
_cell.angle_beta   90.00
_cell.angle_gamma   90.00
#
_symmetry.space_group_name_H-M   'P 1'
#
loop_
_entity.id
_entity.type
_entity.pdbx_description
1 polymer ?
#
loop_
_entity_poly.entity_id
_entity_poly.type
_entity_poly.pdbx_seq_one_letter_code
_entity_poly.pdbx_strand_id
1 'polypeptide(L)'
;MFGFQHSTEKAKKLILEAPDNTKKAYLVLLVTLAMLLLQLFVSYMGMGSSWTCGLDNSDPAHPDICNYLRSVASCRLLTGPLKAQVTLDINNQAKASAEIVCPWENASSELRICFSVAAALSVVVGLSALSKESKKLSELHINSAYFFMFLLGLASTFDLFAVQQSEEDNYLLCNLSNELVPKEGVNGESMECNHYLYNFTAYFGYLIAGALLYSTYNMKVWKDNLSLDGL
;
A
#
# COMPACT_ATOMS: atom_id res chain seq x y z
N MET A 1 7.04 27.51 26.92
CA MET A 1 8.03 26.42 27.17
C MET A 1 8.58 26.02 25.81
N PHE A 2 9.81 26.44 25.53
CA PHE A 2 10.17 27.06 24.25
C PHE A 2 10.61 26.04 23.18
N GLY A 3 9.72 25.78 22.23
CA GLY A 3 9.98 24.99 21.02
C GLY A 3 8.71 24.73 20.20
N PHE A 4 7.58 24.48 20.89
CA PHE A 4 6.30 24.23 20.23
C PHE A 4 5.50 25.50 19.93
N GLN A 5 5.52 26.52 20.80
CA GLN A 5 4.73 27.76 20.63
C GLN A 5 5.07 28.53 19.35
N HIS A 6 6.35 28.59 18.97
CA HIS A 6 6.80 29.35 17.80
C HIS A 6 6.52 28.64 16.46
N SER A 7 6.47 27.31 16.48
CA SER A 7 6.06 26.49 15.32
C SER A 7 4.56 26.62 15.05
N THR A 8 3.74 26.61 16.11
CA THR A 8 2.29 26.82 16.00
C THR A 8 1.92 28.23 15.54
N GLU A 9 2.66 29.28 15.92
CA GLU A 9 2.42 30.64 15.40
C GLU A 9 2.69 30.75 13.90
N LYS A 10 3.80 30.17 13.40
CA LYS A 10 4.12 30.19 11.97
C LYS A 10 3.14 29.38 11.13
N ALA A 11 2.71 28.20 11.60
CA ALA A 11 1.68 27.41 10.93
C ALA A 11 0.32 28.12 10.92
N LYS A 12 -0.06 28.75 12.04
CA LYS A 12 -1.30 29.53 12.16
C LYS A 12 -1.27 30.77 11.25
N LYS A 13 -0.12 31.43 11.11
CA LYS A 13 0.09 32.54 10.16
C LYS A 13 -0.02 32.10 8.71
N LEU A 14 0.54 30.94 8.34
CA LEU A 14 0.39 30.40 6.98
C LEU A 14 -1.05 29.99 6.63
N ILE A 15 -1.81 29.48 7.61
CA ILE A 15 -3.17 28.99 7.38
C ILE A 15 -4.21 30.13 7.40
N LEU A 16 -3.99 31.18 8.21
CA LEU A 16 -4.97 32.27 8.39
C LEU A 16 -4.61 33.54 7.60
N GLU A 17 -3.33 33.90 7.46
CA GLU A 17 -2.90 35.21 6.94
C GLU A 17 -2.19 35.16 5.58
N ALA A 18 -1.85 33.98 5.05
CA ALA A 18 -1.15 33.86 3.78
C ALA A 18 -2.05 34.15 2.55
N PRO A 19 -1.46 34.53 1.39
CA PRO A 19 -2.18 34.63 0.13
C PRO A 19 -2.91 33.32 -0.20
N ASP A 20 -4.06 33.42 -0.87
CA ASP A 20 -4.90 32.25 -1.21
C ASP A 20 -4.14 31.15 -1.97
N ASN A 21 -3.18 31.54 -2.81
CA ASN A 21 -2.30 30.62 -3.52
C ASN A 21 -1.41 29.80 -2.58
N THR A 22 -0.87 30.42 -1.52
CA THR A 22 -0.06 29.75 -0.50
C THR A 22 -0.91 28.79 0.32
N LYS A 23 -2.12 29.20 0.71
CA LYS A 23 -3.08 28.35 1.44
C LYS A 23 -3.46 27.12 0.62
N LYS A 24 -3.75 27.30 -0.67
CA LYS A 24 -4.07 26.21 -1.60
C LYS A 24 -2.89 25.24 -1.73
N ALA A 25 -1.69 25.73 -2.00
CA ALA A 25 -0.49 24.88 -2.13
C ALA A 25 -0.22 24.10 -0.83
N TYR A 26 -0.38 24.75 0.32
CA TYR A 26 -0.22 24.11 1.63
C TYR A 26 -1.21 22.98 1.86
N LEU A 27 -2.51 23.22 1.62
CA LEU A 27 -3.55 22.20 1.76
C LEU A 27 -3.33 21.01 0.82
N VAL A 28 -2.98 21.27 -0.44
CA VAL A 28 -2.69 20.20 -1.40
C VAL A 28 -1.51 19.35 -0.93
N LEU A 29 -0.42 19.96 -0.45
CA LEU A 29 0.71 19.21 0.09
C LEU A 29 0.34 18.38 1.34
N LEU A 30 -0.49 18.90 2.24
CA LEU A 30 -0.96 18.15 3.39
C LEU A 30 -1.80 16.92 3.00
N VAL A 31 -2.71 17.09 2.03
CA VAL A 31 -3.50 15.97 1.50
C VAL A 31 -2.59 14.93 0.85
N THR A 32 -1.64 15.35 0.01
CA THR A 32 -0.67 14.44 -0.62
C THR A 32 0.17 13.70 0.43
N LEU A 33 0.59 14.39 1.50
CA LEU A 33 1.31 13.77 2.61
C LEU A 33 0.46 12.70 3.32
N ALA A 34 -0.81 13.01 3.62
CA ALA A 34 -1.73 12.06 4.25
C ALA A 34 -1.94 10.82 3.37
N MET A 35 -2.09 10.99 2.05
CA MET A 35 -2.21 9.88 1.10
C MET A 35 -0.95 9.01 1.07
N LEU A 36 0.25 9.62 1.09
CA LEU A 36 1.52 8.90 1.16
C LEU A 36 1.67 8.09 2.45
N LEU A 37 1.23 8.64 3.59
CA LEU A 37 1.21 7.92 4.86
C LEU A 37 0.23 6.74 4.83
N LEU A 38 -0.92 6.90 4.19
CA LEU A 38 -1.88 5.81 3.99
C LEU A 38 -1.30 4.73 3.08
N GLN A 39 -0.56 5.09 2.03
CA GLN A 39 0.13 4.12 1.15
C GLN A 39 1.18 3.33 1.90
N LEU A 40 1.96 3.98 2.77
CA LEU A 40 2.93 3.30 3.62
C LEU A 40 2.24 2.27 4.51
N PHE A 41 1.11 2.64 5.12
CA PHE A 41 0.33 1.73 5.96
C PHE A 41 -0.20 0.52 5.16
N VAL A 42 -0.84 0.76 4.02
CA VAL A 42 -1.39 -0.31 3.17
C VAL A 42 -0.27 -1.19 2.58
N SER A 43 0.84 -0.58 2.17
CA SER A 43 2.03 -1.30 1.70
C SER A 43 2.61 -2.21 2.78
N TYR A 44 2.62 -1.75 4.03
CA TYR A 44 3.07 -2.53 5.18
C TYR A 44 2.12 -3.69 5.51
N MET A 45 0.80 -3.47 5.46
CA MET A 45 -0.17 -4.56 5.65
C MET A 45 -0.05 -5.67 4.60
N GLY A 46 0.39 -5.32 3.38
CA GLY A 46 0.67 -6.28 2.32
C GLY A 46 2.02 -7.00 2.45
N MET A 47 2.78 -6.76 3.52
CA MET A 47 4.06 -7.44 3.79
C MET A 47 3.89 -8.66 4.69
N GLY A 48 4.73 -9.66 4.43
CA GLY A 48 4.81 -10.86 5.25
C GLY A 48 3.82 -11.94 4.83
N SER A 49 4.22 -13.19 5.01
CA SER A 49 3.33 -14.32 4.85
C SER A 49 2.63 -14.62 6.17
N SER A 50 1.32 -14.87 6.11
CA SER A 50 0.59 -15.40 7.25
C SER A 50 -0.13 -16.68 6.85
N TRP A 51 -0.13 -17.63 7.76
CA TRP A 51 -0.86 -18.88 7.63
C TRP A 51 -1.56 -19.13 8.95
N THR A 52 -2.89 -19.20 8.90
CA THR A 52 -3.74 -19.46 10.07
C THR A 52 -4.72 -20.56 9.73
N CYS A 53 -5.03 -21.40 10.73
CA CYS A 53 -5.96 -22.50 10.58
C CYS A 53 -6.89 -22.52 11.79
N GLY A 54 -8.18 -22.59 11.52
CA GLY A 54 -9.23 -22.71 12.51
C GLY A 54 -10.05 -23.96 12.23
N LEU A 55 -10.16 -24.85 13.21
CA LEU A 55 -11.20 -25.86 13.25
C LEU A 55 -12.11 -25.64 14.46
N ASP A 56 -13.25 -26.32 14.45
CA ASP A 56 -14.12 -26.44 15.62
C ASP A 56 -13.32 -27.06 16.79
N ASN A 57 -13.21 -26.33 17.90
CA ASN A 57 -12.32 -26.65 19.03
C ASN A 57 -12.66 -27.95 19.77
N SER A 58 -13.75 -28.61 19.36
CA SER A 58 -14.27 -29.83 19.95
C SER A 58 -13.75 -31.12 19.28
N ASP A 59 -13.01 -31.03 18.16
CA ASP A 59 -12.48 -32.18 17.43
C ASP A 59 -11.02 -32.52 17.84
N PRO A 60 -10.72 -33.73 18.36
CA PRO A 60 -9.37 -34.12 18.77
C PRO A 60 -8.38 -34.29 17.59
N ALA A 61 -8.84 -34.36 16.34
CA ALA A 61 -7.97 -34.45 15.15
C ALA A 61 -7.46 -33.09 14.63
N HIS A 62 -7.80 -32.00 15.32
CA HIS A 62 -7.49 -30.60 14.96
C HIS A 62 -6.04 -30.34 14.50
N PRO A 63 -4.99 -30.80 15.21
CA PRO A 63 -3.60 -30.49 14.85
C PRO A 63 -3.16 -31.15 13.52
N ASP A 64 -3.62 -32.37 13.25
CA ASP A 64 -3.19 -33.15 12.08
C ASP A 64 -3.82 -32.63 10.78
N ILE A 65 -5.03 -32.09 10.87
CA ILE A 65 -5.72 -31.47 9.72
C ILE A 65 -5.04 -30.14 9.35
N CYS A 66 -4.72 -29.30 10.34
CA CYS A 66 -3.99 -28.06 10.09
C CYS A 66 -2.60 -28.31 9.52
N ASN A 67 -1.85 -29.28 10.04
CA ASN A 67 -0.52 -29.62 9.52
C ASN A 67 -0.57 -30.11 8.08
N TYR A 68 -1.58 -30.93 7.75
CA TYR A 68 -1.82 -31.38 6.38
C TYR A 68 -2.17 -30.20 5.46
N LEU A 69 -3.15 -29.36 5.84
CA LEU A 69 -3.53 -28.15 5.09
C LEU A 69 -2.33 -27.23 4.83
N ARG A 70 -1.45 -27.07 5.83
CA ARG A 70 -0.24 -26.28 5.69
C ARG A 70 0.75 -26.86 4.67
N SER A 71 0.83 -28.19 4.57
CA SER A 71 1.73 -28.85 3.61
C SER A 71 1.24 -28.73 2.16
N VAL A 72 -0.07 -28.69 1.95
CA VAL A 72 -0.68 -28.66 0.60
C VAL A 72 -1.08 -27.25 0.15
N ALA A 73 -1.25 -26.31 1.09
CA ALA A 73 -1.66 -24.94 0.81
C ALA A 73 -0.77 -23.95 1.59
N SER A 74 0.26 -23.44 0.92
CA SER A 74 1.21 -22.46 1.47
C SER A 74 1.76 -21.54 0.38
N CYS A 75 2.34 -20.41 0.77
CA CYS A 75 3.02 -19.48 -0.15
C CYS A 75 4.31 -20.01 -0.79
N ARG A 76 4.65 -21.29 -0.57
CA ARG A 76 5.66 -22.00 -1.38
C ARG A 76 5.06 -22.62 -2.64
N LEU A 77 3.76 -22.91 -2.60
CA LEU A 77 3.00 -23.53 -3.69
C LEU A 77 2.15 -22.51 -4.44
N LEU A 78 1.70 -21.47 -3.73
CA LEU A 78 0.92 -20.37 -4.29
C LEU A 78 1.85 -19.22 -4.68
N THR A 79 1.68 -18.71 -5.90
CA THR A 79 2.41 -17.53 -6.39
C THR A 79 1.77 -16.28 -5.81
N GLY A 80 2.47 -15.49 -4.98
CA GLY A 80 1.94 -14.24 -4.46
C GLY A 80 1.94 -13.10 -5.50
N PRO A 81 1.23 -11.99 -5.26
CA PRO A 81 0.48 -11.67 -4.04
C PRO A 81 -0.97 -12.17 -4.08
N LEU A 82 -1.45 -12.80 -3.00
CA LEU A 82 -2.85 -13.21 -2.87
C LEU A 82 -3.24 -13.50 -1.43
N LYS A 83 -4.54 -13.40 -1.13
CA LYS A 83 -5.15 -13.98 0.05
C LYS A 83 -6.01 -15.16 -0.39
N ALA A 84 -5.69 -16.35 0.09
CA ALA A 84 -6.46 -17.56 -0.14
C ALA A 84 -7.13 -18.03 1.14
N GLN A 85 -8.37 -18.51 1.02
CA GLN A 85 -9.08 -19.19 2.09
C GLN A 85 -9.48 -20.58 1.61
N VAL A 86 -9.06 -21.61 2.34
CA VAL A 86 -9.42 -23.01 2.09
C VAL A 86 -10.43 -23.43 3.14
N THR A 87 -11.56 -23.99 2.72
CA THR A 87 -12.58 -24.55 3.63
C THR A 87 -12.78 -26.03 3.31
N LEU A 88 -12.73 -26.89 4.32
CA LEU A 88 -12.98 -28.32 4.22
C LEU A 88 -14.29 -28.70 4.92
N ASP A 89 -15.18 -29.34 4.16
CA ASP A 89 -16.39 -29.95 4.67
C ASP A 89 -16.15 -31.42 5.01
N ILE A 90 -16.37 -31.78 6.27
CA ILE A 90 -16.26 -33.17 6.77
C ILE A 90 -17.63 -33.55 7.32
N ASN A 91 -18.29 -34.55 6.70
CA ASN A 91 -19.63 -35.01 7.10
C ASN A 91 -20.72 -33.91 7.09
N ASN A 92 -20.77 -33.07 6.05
CA ASN A 92 -21.73 -31.97 5.88
C ASN A 92 -21.67 -30.88 6.97
N GLN A 93 -20.51 -30.72 7.61
CA GLN A 93 -20.20 -29.61 8.52
C GLN A 93 -18.86 -29.00 8.10
N ALA A 94 -18.78 -27.66 8.08
CA ALA A 94 -17.53 -26.93 7.87
C ALA A 94 -16.63 -27.15 9.09
N LYS A 95 -15.72 -28.13 9.01
CA LYS A 95 -14.91 -28.56 10.16
C LYS A 95 -13.55 -27.89 10.21
N ALA A 96 -12.99 -27.47 9.07
CA ALA A 96 -11.69 -26.81 9.03
C ALA A 96 -11.67 -25.66 8.02
N SER A 97 -11.02 -24.56 8.40
CA SER A 97 -10.71 -23.45 7.51
C SER A 97 -9.25 -23.03 7.69
N ALA A 98 -8.58 -22.71 6.59
CA ALA A 98 -7.26 -22.13 6.62
C ALA A 98 -7.25 -20.82 5.82
N GLU A 99 -6.67 -19.77 6.39
CA GLU A 99 -6.42 -18.51 5.71
C GLU A 99 -4.91 -18.37 5.46
N ILE A 100 -4.58 -18.09 4.22
CA ILE A 100 -3.23 -18.00 3.68
C ILE A 100 -3.07 -16.63 3.04
N VAL A 101 -2.08 -15.86 3.46
CA VAL A 101 -1.74 -14.57 2.87
C VAL A 101 -0.34 -14.67 2.32
N CYS A 102 -0.22 -14.56 1.00
CA CYS A 102 1.04 -14.55 0.29
C CYS A 102 1.38 -13.12 -0.12
N PRO A 103 2.49 -12.57 0.38
CA PRO A 103 2.83 -11.17 0.13
C PRO A 103 3.33 -10.98 -1.31
N TRP A 104 3.56 -9.73 -1.66
CA TRP A 104 4.44 -9.40 -2.78
C TRP A 104 5.83 -10.01 -2.58
N GLU A 105 6.59 -10.16 -3.67
CA GLU A 105 8.03 -10.39 -3.54
C GLU A 105 8.68 -9.29 -2.69
N ASN A 106 9.56 -9.69 -1.76
CA ASN A 106 10.16 -8.79 -0.77
C ASN A 106 10.83 -7.57 -1.42
N ALA A 107 11.53 -7.76 -2.55
CA ALA A 107 12.19 -6.69 -3.27
C ALA A 107 11.21 -5.62 -3.79
N SER A 108 10.04 -6.02 -4.30
CA SER A 108 9.02 -5.07 -4.79
C SER A 108 8.40 -4.26 -3.65
N SER A 109 8.07 -4.93 -2.53
CA SER A 109 7.52 -4.26 -1.34
C SER A 109 8.46 -3.23 -0.73
N GLU A 110 9.74 -3.59 -0.60
CA GLU A 110 10.76 -2.71 -0.03
C GLU A 110 10.99 -1.46 -0.88
N LEU A 111 11.04 -1.61 -2.21
CA LEU A 111 11.16 -0.48 -3.14
C LEU A 111 9.96 0.47 -3.04
N ARG A 112 8.73 -0.06 -3.01
CA ARG A 112 7.51 0.74 -2.88
C ARG A 112 7.50 1.57 -1.59
N ILE A 113 7.91 0.97 -0.47
CA ILE A 113 8.04 1.68 0.81
C ILE A 113 9.11 2.76 0.71
N CYS A 114 10.28 2.45 0.16
CA CYS A 114 11.37 3.42 0.00
C CYS A 114 10.94 4.63 -0.84
N PHE A 115 10.28 4.40 -1.98
CA PHE A 115 9.77 5.47 -2.84
C PHE A 115 8.70 6.30 -2.13
N SER A 116 7.81 5.67 -1.38
CA SER A 116 6.76 6.36 -0.62
C SER A 116 7.33 7.21 0.52
N VAL A 117 8.32 6.70 1.26
CA VAL A 117 9.03 7.49 2.30
C VAL A 117 9.76 8.67 1.68
N ALA A 118 10.49 8.45 0.59
CA ALA A 118 11.25 9.51 -0.06
C ALA A 118 10.35 10.58 -0.69
N ALA A 119 9.19 10.19 -1.24
CA ALA A 119 8.15 11.10 -1.67
C ALA A 119 7.52 11.88 -0.51
N ALA A 120 7.29 11.25 0.65
CA ALA A 120 6.79 11.96 1.82
C ALA A 120 7.79 13.02 2.31
N LEU A 121 9.09 12.69 2.30
CA LEU A 121 10.15 13.64 2.60
C LEU A 121 10.17 14.80 1.59
N SER A 122 9.99 14.55 0.30
CA SER A 122 9.91 15.62 -0.70
C SER A 122 8.73 16.56 -0.43
N VAL A 123 7.57 16.04 -0.03
CA VAL A 123 6.39 16.83 0.34
C VAL A 123 6.67 17.67 1.59
N VAL A 124 7.36 17.13 2.60
CA VAL A 124 7.81 17.89 3.79
C VAL A 124 8.76 19.02 3.41
N VAL A 125 9.63 18.82 2.42
CA VAL A 125 10.46 19.90 1.85
C VAL A 125 9.60 20.97 1.20
N GLY A 126 8.53 20.59 0.47
CA GLY A 126 7.55 21.54 -0.09
C GLY A 126 6.84 22.37 0.99
N LEU A 127 6.37 21.73 2.06
CA LEU A 127 5.77 22.42 3.21
C LEU A 127 6.77 23.37 3.88
N SER A 128 8.01 22.95 4.01
CA SER A 128 9.10 23.79 4.53
C SER A 128 9.42 24.97 3.61
N ALA A 129 9.31 24.79 2.29
CA ALA A 129 9.49 25.84 1.30
C ALA A 129 8.42 26.92 1.45
N LEU A 130 7.15 26.53 1.62
CA LEU A 130 6.06 27.46 1.91
C LEU A 130 6.29 28.20 3.22
N SER A 131 6.68 27.49 4.28
CA SER A 131 6.89 28.09 5.60
C SER A 131 8.05 29.08 5.66
N LYS A 132 9.05 28.93 4.80
CA LYS A 132 10.26 29.76 4.75
C LYS A 132 10.31 30.66 3.52
N GLU A 133 9.25 30.67 2.70
CA GLU A 133 9.18 31.37 1.41
C GLU A 133 10.43 31.14 0.53
N SER A 134 10.92 29.89 0.50
CA SER A 134 12.22 29.57 -0.10
C SER A 134 12.09 28.99 -1.51
N LYS A 135 12.50 29.76 -2.53
CA LYS A 135 12.58 29.30 -3.93
C LYS A 135 13.44 28.05 -4.09
N LYS A 136 14.62 28.01 -3.46
CA LYS A 136 15.53 26.85 -3.52
C LYS A 136 14.89 25.56 -2.99
N LEU A 137 14.20 25.62 -1.85
CA LEU A 137 13.51 24.44 -1.29
C LEU A 137 12.33 24.02 -2.17
N SER A 138 11.62 24.98 -2.77
CA SER A 138 10.52 24.69 -3.69
C SER A 138 11.01 23.97 -4.95
N GLU A 139 12.17 24.35 -5.49
CA GLU A 139 12.78 23.69 -6.66
C GLU A 139 13.24 22.28 -6.32
N LEU A 140 13.81 22.09 -5.12
CA LEU A 140 14.15 20.76 -4.62
C LEU A 140 12.91 19.88 -4.52
N HIS A 141 11.81 20.39 -3.95
CA HIS A 141 10.53 19.68 -3.90
C HIS A 141 10.03 19.35 -5.31
N ILE A 142 9.97 20.32 -6.23
CA ILE A 142 9.45 20.12 -7.59
C ILE A 142 10.23 19.03 -8.32
N ASN A 143 11.56 19.10 -8.32
CA ASN A 143 12.40 18.12 -9.02
C ASN A 143 12.28 16.72 -8.41
N SER A 144 12.33 16.62 -7.08
CA SER A 144 12.21 15.33 -6.39
C SER A 144 10.80 14.74 -6.50
N ALA A 145 9.75 15.56 -6.46
CA ALA A 145 8.37 15.11 -6.59
C ALA A 145 8.07 14.58 -8.02
N TYR A 146 8.60 15.21 -9.08
CA TYR A 146 8.52 14.63 -10.43
C TYR A 146 9.22 13.27 -10.53
N PHE A 147 10.42 13.16 -9.95
CA PHE A 147 11.17 11.91 -9.95
C PHE A 147 10.42 10.79 -9.20
N PHE A 148 9.91 11.08 -7.99
CA PHE A 148 9.18 10.09 -7.21
C PHE A 148 7.79 9.79 -7.75
N MET A 149 7.12 10.74 -8.41
CA MET A 149 5.89 10.47 -9.14
C MET A 149 6.11 9.39 -10.21
N PHE A 150 7.20 9.51 -10.98
CA PHE A 150 7.55 8.51 -11.99
C PHE A 150 7.86 7.15 -11.37
N LEU A 151 8.68 7.11 -10.31
CA LEU A 151 9.01 5.85 -9.62
C LEU A 151 7.80 5.16 -8.99
N LEU A 152 6.89 5.92 -8.38
CA LEU A 152 5.64 5.37 -7.82
C LEU A 152 4.72 4.84 -8.91
N GLY A 153 4.62 5.53 -10.05
CA GLY A 153 3.87 5.05 -11.20
C GLY A 153 4.44 3.75 -11.78
N LEU A 154 5.77 3.65 -11.92
CA LEU A 154 6.43 2.41 -12.34
C LEU A 154 6.20 1.28 -11.33
N ALA A 155 6.40 1.53 -10.03
CA ALA A 155 6.17 0.53 -8.99
C ALA A 155 4.73 0.01 -9.01
N SER A 156 3.74 0.91 -9.16
CA SER A 156 2.32 0.54 -9.30
C SER A 156 2.04 -0.31 -10.54
N THR A 157 2.80 -0.11 -11.61
CA THR A 157 2.69 -0.91 -12.85
C THR A 157 3.21 -2.32 -12.63
N PHE A 158 4.38 -2.47 -12.00
CA PHE A 158 4.92 -3.78 -11.65
C PHE A 158 4.04 -4.51 -10.65
N ASP A 159 3.44 -3.79 -9.70
CA ASP A 159 2.47 -4.36 -8.76
C ASP A 159 1.25 -4.92 -9.51
N LEU A 160 0.69 -4.21 -10.48
CA LEU A 160 -0.42 -4.76 -11.28
C LEU A 160 -0.01 -6.01 -12.07
N PHE A 161 1.17 -6.02 -12.69
CA PHE A 161 1.66 -7.20 -13.40
C PHE A 161 1.85 -8.39 -12.47
N ALA A 162 2.37 -8.18 -11.26
CA ALA A 162 2.51 -9.25 -10.27
C ALA A 162 1.14 -9.79 -9.82
N VAL A 163 0.12 -8.93 -9.65
CA VAL A 163 -1.25 -9.40 -9.35
C VAL A 163 -1.83 -10.20 -10.52
N GLN A 164 -1.70 -9.73 -11.75
CA GLN A 164 -2.19 -10.44 -12.93
C GLN A 164 -1.52 -11.80 -13.10
N GLN A 165 -0.20 -11.85 -12.92
CA GLN A 165 0.54 -13.11 -12.96
C GLN A 165 0.10 -14.07 -11.85
N SER A 166 -0.11 -13.57 -10.63
CA SER A 166 -0.67 -14.36 -9.52
C SER A 166 -2.07 -14.91 -9.86
N GLU A 167 -2.94 -14.10 -10.46
CA GLU A 167 -4.28 -14.55 -10.88
C GLU A 167 -4.21 -15.68 -11.93
N GLU A 168 -3.31 -15.56 -12.91
CA GLU A 168 -3.10 -16.59 -13.95
C GLU A 168 -2.49 -17.87 -13.38
N ASP A 169 -1.40 -17.76 -12.61
CA ASP A 169 -0.65 -18.91 -12.09
C ASP A 169 -1.46 -19.72 -11.07
N ASN A 170 -2.31 -19.06 -10.28
CA ASN A 170 -3.13 -19.74 -9.26
C ASN A 170 -4.51 -20.16 -9.78
N TYR A 171 -4.91 -19.85 -11.02
CA TYR A 171 -6.26 -20.10 -11.53
C TYR A 171 -6.74 -21.54 -11.34
N LEU A 172 -5.89 -22.53 -11.62
CA LEU A 172 -6.25 -23.95 -11.51
C LEU A 172 -6.39 -24.42 -10.05
N LEU A 173 -5.53 -23.91 -9.16
CA LEU A 173 -5.52 -24.20 -7.73
C LEU A 173 -6.72 -23.55 -7.04
N CYS A 174 -7.00 -22.28 -7.34
CA CYS A 174 -8.13 -21.54 -6.80
C CYS A 174 -9.48 -22.13 -7.25
N ASN A 175 -9.55 -22.72 -8.45
CA ASN A 175 -10.75 -23.41 -8.93
C ASN A 175 -10.83 -24.90 -8.53
N LEU A 176 -9.87 -25.40 -7.74
CA LEU A 176 -9.77 -26.81 -7.33
C LEU A 176 -9.83 -27.80 -8.50
N SER A 177 -9.45 -27.34 -9.70
CA SER A 177 -9.53 -28.13 -10.93
C SER A 177 -8.44 -29.20 -11.04
N ASN A 178 -7.40 -29.11 -10.20
CA ASN A 178 -6.35 -30.11 -10.02
C ASN A 178 -6.21 -30.43 -8.51
N GLU A 179 -7.07 -31.32 -8.03
CA GLU A 179 -6.84 -32.26 -6.92
C GLU A 179 -5.99 -31.79 -5.73
N LEU A 180 -6.64 -31.18 -4.74
CA LEU A 180 -6.33 -31.56 -3.36
C LEU A 180 -6.92 -32.97 -3.19
N VAL A 181 -6.08 -34.00 -3.11
CA VAL A 181 -6.55 -35.38 -2.92
C VAL A 181 -7.16 -35.46 -1.53
N PRO A 182 -8.50 -35.59 -1.39
CA PRO A 182 -9.13 -35.57 -0.08
C PRO A 182 -8.61 -36.75 0.74
N LYS A 183 -8.20 -36.49 1.98
CA LYS A 183 -8.09 -37.57 2.99
C LYS A 183 -9.46 -38.26 3.10
N GLU A 184 -9.46 -39.57 3.38
CA GLU A 184 -10.69 -40.32 3.64
C GLU A 184 -11.59 -39.56 4.64
N GLY A 185 -12.83 -39.25 4.24
CA GLY A 185 -13.83 -38.56 5.06
C GLY A 185 -14.09 -37.07 4.76
N VAL A 186 -13.38 -36.45 3.80
CA VAL A 186 -13.70 -35.11 3.29
C VAL A 186 -14.79 -35.22 2.21
N ASN A 187 -15.90 -34.52 2.40
CA ASN A 187 -17.07 -34.58 1.50
C ASN A 187 -17.13 -33.40 0.52
N GLY A 188 -16.36 -32.34 0.76
CA GLY A 188 -16.31 -31.15 -0.11
C GLY A 188 -15.15 -30.23 0.28
N GLU A 189 -14.61 -29.52 -0.70
CA GLU A 189 -13.51 -28.56 -0.53
C GLU A 189 -13.83 -27.29 -1.33
N SER A 190 -13.54 -26.13 -0.75
CA SER A 190 -13.56 -24.85 -1.48
C SER A 190 -12.26 -24.09 -1.23
N MET A 191 -11.78 -23.42 -2.27
CA MET A 191 -10.67 -22.48 -2.18
C MET A 191 -11.10 -21.16 -2.80
N GLU A 192 -11.05 -20.09 -2.01
CA GLU A 192 -11.36 -18.74 -2.47
C GLU A 192 -10.08 -17.92 -2.51
N CYS A 193 -9.70 -17.46 -3.70
CA CYS A 193 -8.54 -16.58 -3.89
C CYS A 193 -9.00 -15.14 -4.11
N ASN A 194 -8.37 -14.22 -3.38
CA ASN A 194 -8.74 -12.81 -3.32
C ASN A 194 -7.50 -11.94 -3.53
N HIS A 195 -7.61 -11.03 -4.50
CA HIS A 195 -6.56 -10.09 -4.89
C HIS A 195 -6.92 -8.62 -4.62
N TYR A 196 -8.08 -8.34 -4.01
CA TYR A 196 -8.64 -6.99 -3.88
C TYR A 196 -7.72 -6.02 -3.13
N LEU A 197 -7.12 -6.44 -2.02
CA LEU A 197 -6.20 -5.58 -1.27
C LEU A 197 -4.97 -5.19 -2.11
N TYR A 198 -4.45 -6.12 -2.89
CA TYR A 198 -3.26 -5.93 -3.72
C TYR A 198 -3.56 -5.05 -4.93
N ASN A 199 -4.69 -5.31 -5.62
CA ASN A 199 -5.21 -4.44 -6.67
C ASN A 199 -5.46 -3.01 -6.15
N PHE A 200 -6.12 -2.88 -5.00
CA PHE A 200 -6.33 -1.58 -4.35
C PHE A 200 -5.00 -0.86 -4.09
N THR A 201 -4.00 -1.56 -3.54
CA THR A 201 -2.67 -0.98 -3.25
C THR A 201 -1.99 -0.44 -4.52
N ALA A 202 -2.08 -1.19 -5.63
CA ALA A 202 -1.50 -0.79 -6.91
C ALA A 202 -2.22 0.42 -7.51
N TYR A 203 -3.56 0.41 -7.57
CA TYR A 203 -4.33 1.55 -8.07
C TYR A 203 -4.19 2.79 -7.19
N PHE A 204 -4.11 2.62 -5.87
CA PHE A 204 -3.88 3.70 -4.94
C PHE A 204 -2.49 4.33 -5.13
N GLY A 205 -1.49 3.54 -5.53
CA GLY A 205 -0.17 4.04 -5.96
C GLY A 205 -0.24 5.00 -7.14
N TYR A 206 -1.03 4.70 -8.18
CA TYR A 206 -1.26 5.64 -9.30
C TYR A 206 -1.99 6.92 -8.86
N LEU A 207 -2.98 6.79 -7.99
CA LEU A 207 -3.70 7.95 -7.43
C LEU A 207 -2.73 8.89 -6.71
N ILE A 208 -1.76 8.34 -5.97
CA ILE A 208 -0.73 9.12 -5.26
C ILE A 208 0.28 9.74 -6.22
N ALA A 209 0.69 9.04 -7.27
CA ALA A 209 1.50 9.62 -8.33
C ALA A 209 0.79 10.84 -8.95
N GLY A 210 -0.53 10.73 -9.21
CA GLY A 210 -1.36 11.85 -9.64
C GLY A 210 -1.42 13.00 -8.62
N ALA A 211 -1.58 12.68 -7.32
CA ALA A 211 -1.59 13.67 -6.25
C ALA A 211 -0.25 14.41 -6.12
N LEU A 212 0.89 13.73 -6.29
CA LEU A 212 2.22 14.33 -6.35
C LEU A 212 2.40 15.25 -7.55
N LEU A 213 1.89 14.84 -8.72
CA LEU A 213 1.91 15.69 -9.91
C LEU A 213 1.10 16.97 -9.69
N TYR A 214 -0.10 16.83 -9.13
CA TYR A 214 -0.96 17.96 -8.82
C TYR A 214 -0.37 18.88 -7.74
N SER A 215 0.24 18.34 -6.69
CA SER A 215 0.93 19.14 -5.67
C SER A 215 2.14 19.88 -6.25
N THR A 216 2.90 19.22 -7.12
CA THR A 216 4.04 19.80 -7.83
C THR A 216 3.62 20.97 -8.71
N TYR A 217 2.52 20.82 -9.45
CA TYR A 217 1.95 21.90 -10.25
C TYR A 217 1.58 23.12 -9.39
N ASN A 218 0.88 22.91 -8.27
CA ASN A 218 0.50 24.00 -7.37
C ASN A 218 1.74 24.67 -6.75
N MET A 219 2.77 23.91 -6.40
CA MET A 219 4.04 24.47 -5.90
C MET A 219 4.79 25.27 -6.96
N LYS A 220 4.74 24.85 -8.23
CA LYS A 220 5.33 25.60 -9.34
C LYS A 220 4.62 26.94 -9.53
N VAL A 221 3.28 26.93 -9.59
CA VAL A 221 2.47 28.16 -9.69
C VAL A 221 2.71 29.09 -8.50
N TRP A 222 2.81 28.53 -7.28
CA TRP A 222 3.15 29.32 -6.09
C TRP A 222 4.55 29.95 -6.21
N LYS A 223 5.56 29.17 -6.62
CA LYS A 223 6.94 29.65 -6.79
C LYS A 223 7.03 30.80 -7.79
N ASP A 224 6.35 30.67 -8.93
CA ASP A 224 6.38 31.64 -10.02
C ASP A 224 5.66 32.95 -9.64
N ASN A 225 4.70 32.88 -8.70
CA ASN A 225 4.03 34.04 -8.12
C ASN A 225 4.72 34.60 -6.86
N LEU A 226 5.80 33.97 -6.40
CA LEU A 226 6.61 34.50 -5.31
C LEU A 226 7.41 35.69 -5.86
N SER A 227 6.95 36.88 -5.49
CA SER A 227 7.42 38.18 -5.98
C SER A 227 8.93 38.24 -6.19
N LEU A 228 9.32 38.92 -7.27
CA LEU A 228 10.65 39.49 -7.51
C LEU A 228 10.96 40.61 -6.48
N ASP A 229 10.67 40.40 -5.18
CA ASP A 229 10.92 41.38 -4.11
C ASP A 229 12.40 41.38 -3.70
N GLY A 230 13.27 41.49 -4.71
CA GLY A 230 14.72 41.46 -4.61
C GLY A 230 15.38 41.78 -5.95
N LEU A 231 14.95 42.86 -6.59
CA LEU A 231 15.75 43.67 -7.52
C LEU A 231 15.71 45.11 -7.03
#